data_AF-A0A833PES4-F1
#
_entry.id   AF-A0A833PES4-F1
#
_cell.length_a   1.000
_cell.length_b   1.000
_cell.length_c   1.000
_cell.angle_alpha   90.00
_cell.angle_beta   90.00
_cell.angle_gamma   90.00
#
_symmetry.space_group_name_H-M   'P 1'
#
loop_
_entity.id
_entity.type
_entity.pdbx_description
1 polymer ?
#
loop_
_entity_poly.entity_id
_entity_poly.type
_entity_poly.pdbx_seq_one_letter_code
_entity_poly.pdbx_strand_id
1 'polypeptide(L)'
;MLLTELIKTVVLGNFVKTTQANSVVLGNESTDRAATSESKVTILGQDYAFAGVGSAANGVVSVGKVGGERQIINVAAGKVSSDSTDAVNGSQLYATNQAITEVGKSAAVAKTEVVQGDNIVVTEIQGKNGQSVYNVATAKEVSFDKTTVGTVITDSATGKIIGLTAGEVSATSTDAINGSQLYATNKAIADSKTHYVSVNDDGVQADNYNNDGATGKNTLAVGVGSKAAGENAVVIGYNNNVTQDKTVALGSSITTTQANSVVLGHESADHQCRSRTTQCNQYRCREWFTTLCDQSGDFIFTRSSGWYKKYCN
;
A
#
# COMPACT_ATOMS: atom_id res chain seq x y z
N MET A 1 108.52 1.02 -20.73
CA MET A 1 108.03 2.19 -19.97
C MET A 1 106.62 2.48 -20.46
N LEU A 2 105.58 2.00 -19.76
CA LEU A 2 104.20 2.34 -20.12
C LEU A 2 103.97 3.81 -19.75
N LEU A 3 103.59 4.65 -20.71
CA LEU A 3 102.83 5.86 -20.38
C LEU A 3 101.43 5.41 -19.98
N THR A 4 101.21 5.20 -18.68
CA THR A 4 99.86 5.32 -18.13
C THR A 4 99.38 6.73 -18.42
N GLU A 5 98.21 6.88 -19.06
CA GLU A 5 97.62 8.19 -19.30
C GLU A 5 97.60 9.01 -18.01
N LEU A 6 97.98 10.28 -18.09
CA LEU A 6 97.93 11.20 -16.96
C LEU A 6 96.46 11.36 -16.55
N ILE A 7 96.08 10.66 -15.49
CA ILE A 7 94.78 10.76 -14.83
C ILE A 7 94.61 12.22 -14.40
N LYS A 8 93.78 12.98 -15.12
CA LYS A 8 93.51 14.41 -14.88
C LYS A 8 92.58 14.60 -13.69
N THR A 9 92.97 14.09 -12.52
CA THR A 9 92.15 14.11 -11.30
C THR A 9 92.79 14.98 -10.25
N VAL A 10 92.00 15.90 -9.70
CA VAL A 10 92.42 16.85 -8.67
C VAL A 10 92.23 16.21 -7.30
N VAL A 11 93.28 16.17 -6.48
CA VAL A 11 93.26 15.54 -5.15
C VAL A 11 93.60 16.57 -4.07
N LEU A 12 92.67 16.78 -3.14
CA LEU A 12 92.86 17.63 -1.95
C LEU A 12 92.58 16.81 -0.68
N GLY A 13 93.58 16.11 -0.17
CA GLY A 13 93.49 15.34 1.07
C GLY A 13 94.64 14.36 1.26
N ASN A 14 94.76 13.82 2.48
CA ASN A 14 95.72 12.77 2.80
C ASN A 14 95.08 11.38 2.60
N PHE A 15 95.90 10.36 2.32
CA PHE A 15 95.46 8.96 2.15
C PHE A 15 94.32 8.72 1.13
N VAL A 16 94.19 9.61 0.14
CA VAL A 16 93.21 9.50 -0.95
C VAL A 16 93.61 8.39 -1.93
N LYS A 17 92.62 7.67 -2.48
CA LYS A 17 92.80 6.70 -3.56
C LYS A 17 91.89 7.04 -4.74
N THR A 18 92.47 7.18 -5.94
CA THR A 18 91.73 7.53 -7.17
C THR A 18 91.88 6.45 -8.24
N THR A 19 90.78 6.05 -8.88
CA THR A 19 90.76 5.15 -10.04
C THR A 19 90.15 5.79 -11.29
N GLN A 20 89.55 6.97 -11.18
CA GLN A 20 88.87 7.65 -12.28
C GLN A 20 89.68 8.84 -12.82
N ALA A 21 89.57 9.08 -14.13
CA ALA A 21 90.03 10.31 -14.77
C ALA A 21 89.03 11.47 -14.56
N ASN A 22 89.48 12.69 -14.87
CA ASN A 22 88.69 13.92 -14.92
C ASN A 22 87.87 14.22 -13.65
N SER A 23 88.31 13.71 -12.49
CA SER A 23 87.54 13.76 -11.23
C SER A 23 88.14 14.74 -10.22
N VAL A 24 87.41 15.02 -9.15
CA VAL A 24 87.89 15.77 -7.99
C VAL A 24 87.68 14.91 -6.74
N VAL A 25 88.72 14.70 -5.95
CA VAL A 25 88.64 13.89 -4.72
C VAL A 25 89.13 14.70 -3.53
N LEU A 26 88.22 14.96 -2.60
CA LEU A 26 88.35 15.92 -1.51
C LEU A 26 88.21 15.24 -0.15
N GLY A 27 89.10 15.58 0.78
CA GLY A 27 89.10 15.11 2.16
C GLY A 27 90.00 13.91 2.43
N ASN A 28 90.31 13.69 3.71
CA ASN A 28 91.14 12.57 4.17
C ASN A 28 90.50 11.21 3.85
N GLU A 29 91.29 10.23 3.40
CA GLU A 29 90.86 8.85 3.10
C GLU A 29 89.69 8.74 2.09
N SER A 30 89.45 9.76 1.27
CA SER A 30 88.41 9.73 0.25
C SER A 30 88.77 8.82 -0.93
N THR A 31 87.74 8.24 -1.56
CA THR A 31 87.87 7.36 -2.72
C THR A 31 86.84 7.73 -3.79
N ASP A 32 87.19 7.65 -5.06
CA ASP A 32 86.27 7.87 -6.17
C ASP A 32 85.55 6.57 -6.63
N ARG A 33 84.63 6.73 -7.58
CA ARG A 33 84.00 5.66 -8.36
C ARG A 33 83.60 6.22 -9.73
N ALA A 34 83.32 5.35 -10.70
CA ALA A 34 82.76 5.78 -11.98
C ALA A 34 81.44 6.56 -11.80
N ALA A 35 81.25 7.61 -12.62
CA ALA A 35 80.00 8.36 -12.67
C ALA A 35 78.86 7.47 -13.18
N THR A 36 77.68 7.61 -12.59
CA THR A 36 76.46 6.91 -13.02
C THR A 36 75.62 7.80 -13.95
N SER A 37 74.91 7.18 -14.89
CA SER A 37 74.09 7.86 -15.90
C SER A 37 72.60 7.72 -15.60
N GLU A 38 72.17 8.26 -14.45
CA GLU A 38 70.75 8.29 -14.07
C GLU A 38 70.00 9.34 -14.91
N SER A 39 69.11 8.89 -15.80
CA SER A 39 68.39 9.77 -16.73
C SER A 39 66.92 10.01 -16.38
N LYS A 40 66.33 9.20 -15.50
CA LYS A 40 64.95 9.31 -15.05
C LYS A 40 64.68 8.58 -13.74
N VAL A 41 63.51 8.83 -13.16
CA VAL A 41 62.85 7.96 -12.17
C VAL A 41 61.43 7.64 -12.62
N THR A 42 60.93 6.44 -12.33
CA THR A 42 59.54 6.06 -12.59
C THR A 42 58.76 6.04 -11.27
N ILE A 43 57.68 6.82 -11.18
CA ILE A 43 56.82 6.92 -9.99
C ILE A 43 55.38 6.64 -10.43
N LEU A 44 54.72 5.66 -9.81
CA LEU A 44 53.34 5.23 -10.15
C LEU A 44 53.13 4.94 -11.65
N GLY A 45 54.16 4.39 -12.32
CA GLY A 45 54.14 4.10 -13.76
C GLY A 45 54.49 5.28 -14.68
N GLN A 46 54.62 6.49 -14.14
CA GLN A 46 54.98 7.70 -14.90
C GLN A 46 56.48 7.96 -14.82
N ASP A 47 57.11 8.24 -15.97
CA ASP A 47 58.52 8.59 -16.07
C ASP A 47 58.76 10.10 -15.85
N TYR A 48 59.72 10.42 -14.98
CA TYR A 48 60.19 11.78 -14.71
C TYR A 48 61.68 11.86 -15.09
N ALA A 49 61.99 12.56 -16.18
CA ALA A 49 63.36 12.71 -16.66
C ALA A 49 64.19 13.68 -15.79
N PHE A 50 65.50 13.46 -15.74
CA PHE A 50 66.46 14.31 -15.04
C PHE A 50 67.32 15.13 -16.02
N ALA A 51 67.67 16.35 -15.62
CA ALA A 51 68.72 17.14 -16.26
C ALA A 51 70.11 16.72 -15.74
N GLY A 52 71.17 16.99 -16.52
CA GLY A 52 72.55 16.80 -16.06
C GLY A 52 72.99 15.35 -15.86
N VAL A 53 72.67 14.45 -16.79
CA VAL A 53 73.05 13.03 -16.72
C VAL A 53 74.57 12.86 -16.63
N GLY A 54 75.03 12.17 -15.57
CA GLY A 54 76.45 11.92 -15.33
C GLY A 54 77.10 11.06 -16.42
N SER A 55 78.39 11.26 -16.66
CA SER A 55 79.17 10.49 -17.64
C SER A 55 80.60 10.24 -17.15
N ALA A 56 81.19 9.11 -17.52
CA ALA A 56 82.58 8.79 -17.17
C ALA A 56 83.59 9.78 -17.75
N ALA A 57 83.25 10.47 -18.85
CA ALA A 57 84.08 11.51 -19.45
C ALA A 57 84.18 12.77 -18.57
N ASN A 58 83.12 13.09 -17.81
CA ASN A 58 83.06 14.27 -16.95
C ASN A 58 83.55 14.01 -15.51
N GLY A 59 83.82 12.74 -15.15
CA GLY A 59 84.28 12.35 -13.82
C GLY A 59 83.24 12.54 -12.71
N VAL A 60 83.72 12.55 -11.46
CA VAL A 60 82.90 12.79 -10.25
C VAL A 60 83.60 13.75 -9.29
N VAL A 61 82.84 14.38 -8.39
CA VAL A 61 83.37 14.99 -7.16
C VAL A 61 83.12 14.03 -6.00
N SER A 62 84.16 13.39 -5.47
CA SER A 62 84.07 12.55 -4.26
C SER A 62 84.53 13.31 -3.03
N VAL A 63 83.72 13.30 -1.97
CA VAL A 63 83.98 13.96 -0.68
C VAL A 63 84.27 12.98 0.46
N GLY A 64 84.39 11.68 0.18
CA GLY A 64 84.53 10.65 1.20
C GLY A 64 84.75 9.26 0.61
N LYS A 65 84.41 8.23 1.38
CA LYS A 65 84.37 6.81 0.98
C LYS A 65 83.11 6.16 1.56
N VAL A 66 82.80 4.93 1.15
CA VAL A 66 81.70 4.16 1.74
C VAL A 66 81.95 3.94 3.24
N GLY A 67 80.99 4.30 4.09
CA GLY A 67 81.12 4.29 5.55
C GLY A 67 82.02 5.40 6.12
N GLY A 68 82.43 6.35 5.28
CA GLY A 68 83.23 7.53 5.60
C GLY A 68 82.74 8.74 4.82
N GLU A 69 81.43 8.84 4.62
CA GLU A 69 80.75 9.93 3.95
C GLU A 69 80.86 11.23 4.75
N ARG A 70 80.82 12.38 4.06
CA ARG A 70 80.85 13.70 4.69
C ARG A 70 79.59 14.48 4.39
N GLN A 71 79.13 15.24 5.39
CA GLN A 71 78.09 16.23 5.19
C GLN A 71 78.63 17.39 4.33
N ILE A 72 77.77 17.89 3.42
CA ILE A 72 78.00 19.14 2.70
C ILE A 72 77.04 20.17 3.30
N ILE A 73 77.59 21.14 4.03
CA ILE A 73 76.82 22.14 4.80
C ILE A 73 76.89 23.52 4.14
N ASN A 74 76.01 24.44 4.57
CA ASN A 74 75.88 25.79 4.03
C ASN A 74 75.51 25.86 2.53
N VAL A 75 74.86 24.82 2.01
CA VAL A 75 74.30 24.77 0.66
C VAL A 75 73.03 25.63 0.63
N ALA A 76 73.06 26.73 -0.12
CA ALA A 76 71.87 27.54 -0.41
C ALA A 76 70.81 26.69 -1.16
N ALA A 77 69.55 27.13 -1.15
CA ALA A 77 68.49 26.38 -1.85
C ALA A 77 68.73 26.42 -3.38
N GLY A 78 68.91 25.26 -4.00
CA GLY A 78 69.07 25.13 -5.46
C GLY A 78 67.77 25.42 -6.22
N LYS A 79 67.85 25.79 -7.48
CA LYS A 79 66.68 25.95 -8.36
C LYS A 79 65.94 24.60 -8.47
N VAL A 80 64.61 24.58 -8.29
CA VAL A 80 63.78 23.39 -8.50
C VAL A 80 63.01 23.55 -9.81
N SER A 81 63.52 22.93 -10.87
CA SER A 81 62.93 22.97 -12.22
C SER A 81 63.42 21.78 -13.05
N SER A 82 62.73 21.49 -14.17
CA SER A 82 63.03 20.34 -15.04
C SER A 82 64.39 20.40 -15.76
N ASP A 83 65.03 21.57 -15.76
CA ASP A 83 66.34 21.85 -16.36
C ASP A 83 67.46 22.03 -15.30
N SER A 84 67.15 21.89 -14.00
CA SER A 84 68.09 22.20 -12.93
C SER A 84 69.15 21.11 -12.73
N THR A 85 70.39 21.55 -12.53
CA THR A 85 71.51 20.72 -12.08
C THR A 85 72.08 21.20 -10.74
N ASP A 86 71.32 21.98 -9.99
CA ASP A 86 71.73 22.49 -8.68
C ASP A 86 71.59 21.41 -7.59
N ALA A 87 72.46 21.47 -6.58
CA ALA A 87 72.29 20.65 -5.39
C ALA A 87 71.08 21.12 -4.58
N VAL A 88 70.18 20.19 -4.22
CA VAL A 88 69.08 20.46 -3.28
C VAL A 88 69.54 20.33 -1.85
N ASN A 89 69.09 21.23 -0.97
CA ASN A 89 69.39 21.17 0.45
C ASN A 89 68.22 20.55 1.27
N GLY A 90 68.47 20.29 2.55
CA GLY A 90 67.50 19.63 3.44
C GLY A 90 66.18 20.38 3.63
N SER A 91 66.16 21.72 3.54
CA SER A 91 64.91 22.49 3.73
C SER A 91 63.95 22.31 2.55
N GLN A 92 64.47 22.11 1.34
CA GLN A 92 63.68 21.86 0.14
C GLN A 92 63.00 20.49 0.19
N LEU A 93 63.75 19.44 0.55
CA LEU A 93 63.19 18.10 0.76
C LEU A 93 62.19 18.07 1.92
N TYR A 94 62.47 18.80 3.00
CA TYR A 94 61.55 18.95 4.13
C TYR A 94 60.23 19.64 3.74
N ALA A 95 60.28 20.70 2.92
CA ALA A 95 59.09 21.36 2.40
C ALA A 95 58.22 20.41 1.55
N THR A 96 58.83 19.62 0.67
CA THR A 96 58.14 18.58 -0.11
C THR A 96 57.52 17.51 0.80
N ASN A 97 58.23 17.04 1.82
CA ASN A 97 57.71 16.04 2.76
C ASN A 97 56.53 16.57 3.60
N GLN A 98 56.54 17.86 3.98
CA GLN A 98 55.39 18.51 4.61
C GLN A 98 54.19 18.55 3.64
N ALA A 99 54.39 18.97 2.38
CA ALA A 99 53.32 19.00 1.39
C ALA A 99 52.71 17.60 1.15
N ILE A 100 53.52 16.55 1.06
CA ILE A 100 53.07 15.16 0.97
C ILE A 100 52.26 14.76 2.21
N THR A 101 52.67 15.19 3.40
CA THR A 101 51.95 14.93 4.66
C THR A 101 50.58 15.62 4.67
N GLU A 102 50.49 16.87 4.21
CA GLU A 102 49.21 17.59 4.09
C GLU A 102 48.29 16.99 3.02
N VAL A 103 48.85 16.48 1.91
CA VAL A 103 48.08 15.69 0.92
C VAL A 103 47.53 14.42 1.56
N GLY A 104 48.34 13.71 2.37
CA GLY A 104 47.89 12.52 3.12
C GLY A 104 46.75 12.82 4.10
N LYS A 105 46.83 13.92 4.85
CA LYS A 105 45.74 14.41 5.72
C LYS A 105 44.49 14.76 4.91
N SER A 106 44.65 15.50 3.82
CA SER A 106 43.54 15.91 2.94
C SER A 106 42.83 14.69 2.35
N ALA A 107 43.58 13.67 1.90
CA ALA A 107 43.04 12.42 1.39
C ALA A 107 42.33 11.57 2.46
N ALA A 108 42.74 11.67 3.73
CA ALA A 108 42.05 11.02 4.83
C ALA A 108 40.69 11.68 5.13
N VAL A 109 40.63 13.02 5.16
CA VAL A 109 39.39 13.79 5.41
C VAL A 109 38.44 13.79 4.21
N ALA A 110 38.94 13.63 2.99
CA ALA A 110 38.13 13.52 1.78
C ALA A 110 37.28 12.24 1.70
N LYS A 111 37.43 11.29 2.64
CA LYS A 111 36.59 10.10 2.72
C LYS A 111 35.22 10.45 3.29
N THR A 112 34.18 10.24 2.51
CA THR A 112 32.79 10.32 2.99
C THR A 112 32.46 9.08 3.82
N GLU A 113 31.95 9.28 5.04
CA GLU A 113 31.33 8.22 5.82
C GLU A 113 29.83 8.15 5.49
N VAL A 114 29.35 6.95 5.12
CA VAL A 114 27.93 6.69 4.87
C VAL A 114 27.41 5.75 5.94
N VAL A 115 26.67 6.31 6.90
CA VAL A 115 25.98 5.52 7.93
C VAL A 115 24.63 5.09 7.37
N GLN A 116 24.36 3.78 7.37
CA GLN A 116 23.04 3.25 7.02
C GLN A 116 22.04 3.59 8.13
N GLY A 117 21.09 4.48 7.84
CA GLY A 117 19.93 4.72 8.70
C GLY A 117 18.82 3.69 8.48
N ASP A 118 17.82 3.71 9.35
CA ASP A 118 16.65 2.84 9.25
C ASP A 118 15.90 3.04 7.93
N ASN A 119 15.26 1.98 7.44
CA ASN A 119 14.51 1.93 6.16
C ASN A 119 15.34 2.16 4.89
N ILE A 120 16.64 2.32 5.03
CA ILE A 120 17.59 2.44 3.94
C ILE A 120 18.44 1.17 3.88
N VAL A 121 18.73 0.71 2.67
CA VAL A 121 19.75 -0.30 2.38
C VAL A 121 20.88 0.41 1.64
N VAL A 122 22.10 0.27 2.16
CA VAL A 122 23.32 0.74 1.51
C VAL A 122 24.15 -0.48 1.13
N THR A 123 24.46 -0.64 -0.15
CA THR A 123 25.38 -1.68 -0.63
C THR A 123 26.60 -1.06 -1.28
N GLU A 124 27.80 -1.42 -0.83
CA GLU A 124 29.04 -1.03 -1.48
C GLU A 124 29.33 -1.93 -2.69
N ILE A 125 29.71 -1.31 -3.82
CA ILE A 125 30.32 -1.97 -4.97
C ILE A 125 31.63 -1.28 -5.33
N GLN A 126 32.56 -2.01 -5.95
CA GLN A 126 33.79 -1.44 -6.46
C GLN A 126 33.57 -0.79 -7.84
N GLY A 127 33.95 0.49 -7.93
CA GLY A 127 33.96 1.24 -9.19
C GLY A 127 35.14 0.88 -10.09
N LYS A 128 35.09 1.31 -11.36
CA LYS A 128 36.10 0.98 -12.37
C LYS A 128 37.53 1.44 -12.03
N ASN A 129 37.68 2.40 -11.11
CA ASN A 129 38.97 2.95 -10.71
C ASN A 129 39.40 2.48 -9.30
N GLY A 130 38.75 1.44 -8.76
CA GLY A 130 39.02 0.92 -7.41
C GLY A 130 38.45 1.75 -6.26
N GLN A 131 37.52 2.67 -6.57
CA GLN A 131 36.82 3.49 -5.58
C GLN A 131 35.49 2.84 -5.15
N SER A 132 35.19 2.88 -3.85
CA SER A 132 33.90 2.49 -3.30
C SER A 132 32.75 3.31 -3.88
N VAL A 133 31.67 2.63 -4.28
CA VAL A 133 30.41 3.24 -4.72
C VAL A 133 29.29 2.71 -3.84
N TYR A 134 28.63 3.60 -3.11
CA TYR A 134 27.51 3.26 -2.23
C TYR A 134 26.19 3.40 -2.97
N ASN A 135 25.54 2.28 -3.28
CA ASN A 135 24.19 2.28 -3.81
C ASN A 135 23.18 2.36 -2.65
N VAL A 136 22.38 3.42 -2.64
CA VAL A 136 21.41 3.73 -1.58
C VAL A 136 20.00 3.51 -2.11
N ALA A 137 19.22 2.65 -1.46
CA ALA A 137 17.83 2.37 -1.79
C ALA A 137 16.97 2.35 -0.54
N THR A 138 15.67 2.60 -0.66
CA THR A 138 14.73 2.19 0.39
C THR A 138 14.76 0.67 0.51
N ALA A 139 14.78 0.18 1.75
CA ALA A 139 14.53 -1.21 2.05
C ALA A 139 13.16 -1.64 1.48
N LYS A 140 13.04 -2.90 1.07
CA LYS A 140 11.76 -3.46 0.60
C LYS A 140 10.72 -3.49 1.72
N GLU A 141 11.19 -3.78 2.93
CA GLU A 141 10.43 -3.72 4.18
C GLU A 141 10.89 -2.50 4.97
N VAL A 142 9.96 -1.70 5.48
CA VAL A 142 10.24 -0.46 6.21
C VAL A 142 9.54 -0.45 7.58
N SER A 143 10.29 -0.09 8.61
CA SER A 143 9.90 0.02 10.01
C SER A 143 9.91 1.48 10.46
N PHE A 144 8.85 1.96 11.09
CA PHE A 144 8.76 3.32 11.60
C PHE A 144 8.27 3.28 13.06
N ASP A 145 9.02 3.89 13.98
CA ASP A 145 8.67 3.92 15.41
C ASP A 145 7.29 4.54 15.68
N LYS A 146 6.86 5.45 14.79
CA LYS A 146 5.48 5.89 14.66
C LYS A 146 5.18 6.27 13.22
N THR A 147 4.34 5.47 12.55
CA THR A 147 3.52 5.97 11.44
C THR A 147 2.13 6.30 11.96
N THR A 148 1.56 7.44 11.56
CA THR A 148 0.14 7.74 11.84
C THR A 148 -0.75 6.90 10.92
N VAL A 149 -0.99 5.63 11.28
CA VAL A 149 -1.94 4.69 10.62
C VAL A 149 -2.55 3.64 11.58
N GLY A 150 -2.63 3.89 12.90
CA GLY A 150 -3.53 3.16 13.82
C GLY A 150 -3.57 1.62 13.72
N THR A 151 -4.79 1.04 13.72
CA THR A 151 -5.04 -0.39 13.44
C THR A 151 -5.08 -0.71 11.93
N VAL A 152 -4.59 0.21 11.10
CA VAL A 152 -4.88 0.27 9.66
C VAL A 152 -3.74 -0.33 8.85
N ILE A 153 -4.04 -1.40 8.11
CA ILE A 153 -3.11 -2.05 7.19
C ILE A 153 -3.52 -1.69 5.76
N THR A 154 -2.58 -1.17 4.97
CA THR A 154 -2.73 -1.02 3.51
C THR A 154 -2.09 -2.22 2.83
N ASP A 155 -2.92 -3.14 2.33
CA ASP A 155 -2.50 -4.31 1.57
C ASP A 155 -2.10 -3.89 0.14
N SER A 156 -0.82 -4.03 -0.20
CA SER A 156 -0.27 -3.66 -1.51
C SER A 156 -0.63 -4.64 -2.64
N ALA A 157 -1.06 -5.86 -2.32
CA ALA A 157 -1.47 -6.87 -3.30
C ALA A 157 -2.96 -6.78 -3.63
N THR A 158 -3.81 -6.41 -2.66
CA THR A 158 -5.26 -6.29 -2.86
C THR A 158 -5.80 -4.85 -2.87
N GLY A 159 -4.96 -3.85 -2.56
CA GLY A 159 -5.34 -2.44 -2.47
C GLY A 159 -6.24 -2.12 -1.27
N LYS A 160 -6.47 -3.07 -0.35
CA LYS A 160 -7.42 -2.92 0.75
C LYS A 160 -6.80 -2.18 1.92
N ILE A 161 -7.62 -1.32 2.52
CA ILE A 161 -7.34 -0.68 3.79
C ILE A 161 -8.17 -1.43 4.85
N ILE A 162 -7.53 -2.24 5.68
CA ILE A 162 -8.19 -3.15 6.64
C ILE A 162 -7.84 -2.82 8.09
N GLY A 163 -8.61 -3.37 9.03
CA GLY A 163 -8.36 -3.23 10.47
C GLY A 163 -8.90 -1.93 11.09
N LEU A 164 -9.55 -1.06 10.32
CA LEU A 164 -10.22 0.14 10.84
C LEU A 164 -11.14 -0.20 12.01
N THR A 165 -10.87 0.39 13.18
CA THR A 165 -11.88 0.51 14.25
C THR A 165 -13.12 1.20 13.70
N ALA A 166 -14.30 0.87 14.22
CA ALA A 166 -15.53 1.52 13.80
C ALA A 166 -15.45 3.03 14.09
N GLY A 167 -15.45 3.85 13.04
CA GLY A 167 -15.37 5.30 13.16
C GLY A 167 -16.61 5.88 13.84
N GLU A 168 -16.50 7.04 14.48
CA GLU A 168 -17.66 7.71 15.04
C GLU A 168 -18.70 7.98 13.93
N VAL A 169 -19.98 7.64 14.17
CA VAL A 169 -21.08 7.93 13.22
C VAL A 169 -21.87 9.12 13.74
N SER A 170 -21.42 10.32 13.38
CA SER A 170 -22.06 11.59 13.73
C SER A 170 -21.97 12.58 12.57
N ALA A 171 -22.75 13.67 12.63
CA ALA A 171 -22.81 14.68 11.57
C ALA A 171 -21.49 15.46 11.36
N THR A 172 -20.52 15.31 12.27
CA THR A 172 -19.23 16.03 12.27
C THR A 172 -18.02 15.10 12.22
N SER A 173 -18.22 13.78 12.16
CA SER A 173 -17.12 12.81 12.15
C SER A 173 -16.30 12.88 10.87
N THR A 174 -14.98 12.82 11.01
CA THR A 174 -14.01 12.63 9.91
C THR A 174 -13.43 11.22 9.88
N ASP A 175 -13.92 10.32 10.72
CA ASP A 175 -13.42 8.95 10.80
C ASP A 175 -13.81 8.14 9.56
N ALA A 176 -12.89 7.29 9.11
CA ALA A 176 -13.21 6.33 8.08
C ALA A 176 -14.09 5.20 8.65
N ILE A 177 -15.22 4.94 8.00
CA ILE A 177 -16.12 3.84 8.38
C ILE A 177 -15.56 2.48 7.95
N ASN A 178 -15.92 1.42 8.69
CA ASN A 178 -15.57 0.05 8.34
C ASN A 178 -16.80 -0.75 7.83
N GLY A 179 -16.55 -1.97 7.35
CA GLY A 179 -17.57 -2.80 6.72
C GLY A 179 -18.72 -3.24 7.63
N SER A 180 -18.51 -3.37 8.95
CA SER A 180 -19.59 -3.79 9.86
C SER A 180 -20.63 -2.69 10.07
N GLN A 181 -20.21 -1.43 10.06
CA GLN A 181 -21.10 -0.27 10.17
C GLN A 181 -22.04 -0.16 8.96
N LEU A 182 -21.48 -0.26 7.74
CA LEU A 182 -22.30 -0.25 6.51
C LEU A 182 -23.20 -1.49 6.40
N TYR A 183 -22.71 -2.66 6.83
CA TYR A 183 -23.50 -3.90 6.85
C TYR A 183 -24.71 -3.79 7.80
N ALA A 184 -24.52 -3.24 9.01
CA ALA A 184 -25.60 -3.04 9.97
C ALA A 184 -26.73 -2.17 9.41
N THR A 185 -26.39 -1.04 8.76
CA THR A 185 -27.36 -0.16 8.09
C THR A 185 -28.12 -0.88 6.98
N ASN A 186 -27.41 -1.57 6.08
CA ASN A 186 -28.05 -2.28 4.96
C ASN A 186 -28.95 -3.41 5.44
N LYS A 187 -28.56 -4.11 6.52
CA LYS A 187 -29.39 -5.16 7.13
C LYS A 187 -30.64 -4.59 7.80
N ALA A 188 -30.52 -3.50 8.55
CA ALA A 188 -31.68 -2.85 9.17
C ALA A 188 -32.72 -2.39 8.13
N ILE A 189 -32.28 -1.86 6.99
CA ILE A 189 -33.16 -1.47 5.87
C ILE A 189 -33.86 -2.70 5.26
N ALA A 190 -33.12 -3.78 5.01
CA ALA A 190 -33.66 -4.99 4.38
C ALA A 190 -34.63 -5.79 5.29
N ASP A 191 -34.36 -5.80 6.60
CA ASP A 191 -35.15 -6.52 7.61
C ASP A 191 -36.43 -5.76 8.01
N SER A 192 -36.49 -4.43 7.81
CA SER A 192 -37.65 -3.58 8.14
C SER A 192 -38.87 -3.78 7.22
N LYS A 193 -39.00 -4.96 6.60
CA LYS A 193 -40.16 -5.39 5.82
C LYS A 193 -41.26 -5.91 6.74
N THR A 194 -42.51 -5.64 6.39
CA THR A 194 -43.69 -6.25 6.99
C THR A 194 -43.77 -7.74 6.63
N HIS A 195 -43.62 -8.63 7.61
CA HIS A 195 -43.64 -10.08 7.38
C HIS A 195 -45.05 -10.69 7.55
N TYR A 196 -45.29 -11.83 6.89
CA TYR A 196 -46.56 -12.61 6.84
C TYR A 196 -47.72 -12.02 6.03
N VAL A 197 -47.59 -10.80 5.50
CA VAL A 197 -48.45 -10.30 4.42
C VAL A 197 -47.63 -10.35 3.13
N SER A 198 -47.97 -11.29 2.24
CA SER A 198 -47.41 -11.35 0.90
C SER A 198 -48.53 -11.10 -0.10
N VAL A 199 -48.29 -10.15 -0.99
CA VAL A 199 -49.25 -9.66 -1.95
C VAL A 199 -48.59 -9.77 -3.32
N ASN A 200 -49.06 -10.69 -4.16
CA ASN A 200 -48.63 -10.74 -5.55
C ASN A 200 -49.47 -9.75 -6.35
N ASP A 201 -48.83 -8.68 -6.80
CA ASP A 201 -49.37 -7.65 -7.70
C ASP A 201 -48.88 -7.83 -9.15
N ASP A 202 -48.36 -9.03 -9.46
CA ASP A 202 -47.64 -9.38 -10.70
C ASP A 202 -46.49 -8.40 -11.05
N GLY A 203 -45.94 -7.72 -10.04
CA GLY A 203 -44.85 -6.75 -10.17
C GLY A 203 -45.28 -5.32 -10.46
N VAL A 204 -46.59 -5.01 -10.40
CA VAL A 204 -47.14 -3.68 -10.64
C VAL A 204 -47.78 -3.13 -9.37
N GLN A 205 -47.09 -2.19 -8.72
CA GLN A 205 -47.54 -1.56 -7.48
C GLN A 205 -48.94 -0.94 -7.62
N ALA A 206 -49.82 -1.24 -6.67
CA ALA A 206 -51.19 -0.73 -6.58
C ALA A 206 -51.56 -0.44 -5.11
N ASP A 207 -52.80 -0.02 -4.85
CA ASP A 207 -53.25 0.41 -3.51
C ASP A 207 -52.99 -0.65 -2.42
N ASN A 208 -52.81 -0.22 -1.17
CA ASN A 208 -52.39 -1.04 -0.02
C ASN A 208 -50.97 -1.67 -0.13
N TYR A 209 -50.15 -1.31 -1.12
CA TYR A 209 -48.75 -1.77 -1.23
C TYR A 209 -47.88 -1.43 0.00
N ASN A 210 -48.17 -0.32 0.68
CA ASN A 210 -47.50 0.08 1.91
C ASN A 210 -48.13 -0.53 3.19
N ASN A 211 -49.16 -1.38 3.05
CA ASN A 211 -49.97 -1.98 4.12
C ASN A 211 -50.81 -0.97 4.94
N ASP A 212 -51.37 0.05 4.29
CA ASP A 212 -52.15 1.15 4.87
C ASP A 212 -53.68 1.06 4.67
N GLY A 213 -54.19 -0.01 4.06
CA GLY A 213 -55.62 -0.21 3.74
C GLY A 213 -56.54 -0.56 4.92
N ALA A 214 -55.99 -0.80 6.11
CA ALA A 214 -56.76 -1.07 7.33
C ALA A 214 -57.12 0.25 8.03
N THR A 215 -58.24 0.84 7.62
CA THR A 215 -58.66 2.22 8.02
C THR A 215 -59.71 2.26 9.13
N GLY A 216 -60.47 1.18 9.32
CA GLY A 216 -61.47 1.08 10.38
C GLY A 216 -60.85 0.68 11.72
N LYS A 217 -61.52 1.02 12.82
CA LYS A 217 -61.06 0.64 14.16
C LYS A 217 -61.05 -0.89 14.31
N ASN A 218 -59.94 -1.44 14.80
CA ASN A 218 -59.73 -2.89 14.99
C ASN A 218 -59.93 -3.72 13.69
N THR A 219 -59.43 -3.23 12.55
CA THR A 219 -59.57 -3.91 11.25
C THR A 219 -58.30 -4.60 10.75
N LEU A 220 -58.48 -5.50 9.79
CA LEU A 220 -57.41 -6.13 9.02
C LEU A 220 -57.69 -5.98 7.52
N ALA A 221 -56.72 -5.50 6.75
CA ALA A 221 -56.80 -5.39 5.29
C ALA A 221 -55.53 -5.99 4.65
N VAL A 222 -55.67 -7.13 3.96
CA VAL A 222 -54.55 -7.91 3.41
C VAL A 222 -54.77 -8.16 1.92
N GLY A 223 -53.77 -7.84 1.09
CA GLY A 223 -53.83 -8.00 -0.37
C GLY A 223 -54.02 -6.68 -1.13
N VAL A 224 -53.75 -6.70 -2.44
CA VAL A 224 -53.75 -5.52 -3.31
C VAL A 224 -55.11 -4.83 -3.25
N GLY A 225 -55.15 -3.52 -3.02
CA GLY A 225 -56.37 -2.70 -3.03
C GLY A 225 -57.43 -3.09 -2.01
N SER A 226 -57.18 -4.05 -1.11
CA SER A 226 -58.14 -4.40 -0.06
C SER A 226 -58.22 -3.29 0.99
N LYS A 227 -59.46 -2.90 1.33
CA LYS A 227 -59.78 -1.83 2.26
C LYS A 227 -60.82 -2.29 3.28
N ALA A 228 -60.47 -2.12 4.56
CA ALA A 228 -61.34 -2.36 5.69
C ALA A 228 -61.60 -1.03 6.42
N ALA A 229 -62.86 -0.63 6.55
CA ALA A 229 -63.27 0.66 7.11
C ALA A 229 -64.35 0.56 8.22
N GLY A 230 -65.19 -0.48 8.23
CA GLY A 230 -66.12 -0.75 9.34
C GLY A 230 -65.41 -1.27 10.59
N GLU A 231 -65.94 -1.01 11.79
CA GLU A 231 -65.31 -1.47 13.03
C GLU A 231 -65.33 -3.01 13.12
N ASN A 232 -64.20 -3.61 13.53
CA ASN A 232 -64.02 -5.07 13.59
C ASN A 232 -64.15 -5.81 12.24
N ALA A 233 -64.02 -5.14 11.09
CA ALA A 233 -64.02 -5.78 9.78
C ALA A 233 -62.69 -6.50 9.46
N VAL A 234 -62.79 -7.65 8.78
CA VAL A 234 -61.64 -8.42 8.27
C VAL A 234 -61.77 -8.57 6.77
N VAL A 235 -60.77 -8.07 6.03
CA VAL A 235 -60.78 -7.99 4.56
C VAL A 235 -59.50 -8.59 3.99
N ILE A 236 -59.64 -9.64 3.19
CA ILE A 236 -58.50 -10.39 2.65
C ILE A 236 -58.72 -10.68 1.16
N GLY A 237 -57.71 -10.39 0.35
CA GLY A 237 -57.69 -10.65 -1.10
C GLY A 237 -57.54 -9.37 -1.93
N TYR A 238 -58.21 -9.30 -3.08
CA TYR A 238 -57.94 -8.27 -4.10
C TYR A 238 -59.08 -7.25 -4.23
N ASN A 239 -58.79 -5.96 -4.07
CA ASN A 239 -59.69 -4.83 -4.36
C ASN A 239 -61.07 -4.91 -3.65
N ASN A 240 -61.09 -5.41 -2.42
CA ASN A 240 -62.31 -5.49 -1.61
C ASN A 240 -62.54 -4.19 -0.84
N ASN A 241 -63.78 -3.74 -0.67
CA ASN A 241 -64.11 -2.52 0.06
C ASN A 241 -65.26 -2.75 1.06
N VAL A 242 -64.92 -2.96 2.33
CA VAL A 242 -65.88 -3.22 3.42
C VAL A 242 -65.95 -2.02 4.35
N THR A 243 -67.09 -1.33 4.36
CA THR A 243 -67.35 -0.17 5.23
C THR A 243 -68.27 -0.49 6.41
N GLN A 244 -68.68 -1.76 6.55
CA GLN A 244 -69.66 -2.22 7.53
C GLN A 244 -69.02 -3.00 8.67
N ASP A 245 -69.60 -2.84 9.86
CA ASP A 245 -69.04 -3.38 11.11
C ASP A 245 -69.17 -4.90 11.19
N LYS A 246 -68.16 -5.54 11.81
CA LYS A 246 -68.12 -6.97 12.16
C LYS A 246 -68.30 -7.91 10.95
N THR A 247 -67.97 -7.42 9.76
CA THR A 247 -68.14 -8.14 8.50
C THR A 247 -66.81 -8.75 8.04
N VAL A 248 -66.86 -9.98 7.53
CA VAL A 248 -65.70 -10.69 6.98
C VAL A 248 -65.84 -10.80 5.47
N ALA A 249 -64.88 -10.23 4.73
CA ALA A 249 -64.76 -10.37 3.29
C ALA A 249 -63.48 -11.11 2.90
N LEU A 250 -63.62 -12.20 2.15
CA LEU A 250 -62.50 -12.97 1.62
C LEU A 250 -62.73 -13.32 0.15
N GLY A 251 -61.93 -12.73 -0.75
CA GLY A 251 -62.11 -12.88 -2.18
C GLY A 251 -61.65 -11.66 -2.95
N SER A 252 -62.41 -11.23 -3.97
CA SER A 252 -62.04 -10.06 -4.76
C SER A 252 -63.21 -9.22 -5.25
N SER A 253 -63.01 -7.90 -5.33
CA SER A 253 -64.06 -6.92 -5.70
C SER A 253 -65.33 -7.01 -4.83
N ILE A 254 -65.21 -7.48 -3.58
CA ILE A 254 -66.34 -7.58 -2.64
C ILE A 254 -66.74 -6.19 -2.16
N THR A 255 -68.05 -5.91 -2.19
CA THR A 255 -68.66 -4.76 -1.52
C THR A 255 -69.81 -5.24 -0.65
N THR A 256 -69.87 -4.77 0.59
CA THR A 256 -70.92 -5.16 1.54
C THR A 256 -71.88 -4.02 1.82
N THR A 257 -73.08 -4.37 2.26
CA THR A 257 -74.18 -3.44 2.55
C THR A 257 -74.75 -3.64 3.95
N GLN A 258 -74.48 -4.77 4.59
CA GLN A 258 -74.94 -5.10 5.94
C GLN A 258 -73.78 -5.41 6.90
N ALA A 259 -74.04 -5.23 8.19
CA ALA A 259 -73.11 -5.54 9.27
C ALA A 259 -73.32 -6.98 9.76
N ASN A 260 -72.28 -7.58 10.36
CA ASN A 260 -72.27 -8.97 10.83
C ASN A 260 -72.46 -10.01 9.70
N SER A 261 -71.99 -9.73 8.48
CA SER A 261 -72.09 -10.65 7.34
C SER A 261 -70.74 -11.33 7.04
N VAL A 262 -70.80 -12.49 6.38
CA VAL A 262 -69.63 -13.17 5.80
C VAL A 262 -69.84 -13.26 4.31
N VAL A 263 -68.99 -12.59 3.53
CA VAL A 263 -69.09 -12.51 2.07
C VAL A 263 -67.81 -13.08 1.46
N LEU A 264 -67.97 -14.09 0.60
CA LEU A 264 -66.87 -14.87 0.05
C LEU A 264 -67.01 -14.94 -1.48
N GLY A 265 -65.90 -14.76 -2.20
CA GLY A 265 -65.84 -14.93 -3.66
C GLY A 265 -65.50 -13.66 -4.44
N HIS A 266 -65.83 -13.67 -5.73
CA HIS A 266 -65.57 -12.56 -6.66
C HIS A 266 -66.84 -11.74 -6.90
N GLU A 267 -66.73 -10.40 -6.96
CA GLU A 267 -67.84 -9.45 -7.19
C GLU A 267 -69.08 -9.72 -6.31
N SER A 268 -68.84 -10.29 -5.13
CA SER A 268 -69.89 -10.78 -4.26
C SER A 268 -70.34 -9.68 -3.30
N ALA A 269 -71.65 -9.63 -3.07
CA ALA A 269 -72.28 -8.71 -2.12
C ALA A 269 -73.29 -9.47 -1.26
N ASP A 270 -73.52 -8.98 -0.04
CA ASP A 270 -74.59 -9.50 0.82
C ASP A 270 -75.97 -8.99 0.38
N HIS A 271 -77.02 -9.73 0.75
CA HIS A 271 -78.40 -9.35 0.45
C HIS A 271 -79.34 -9.81 1.58
N GLN A 272 -80.46 -9.11 1.76
CA GLN A 272 -81.45 -9.51 2.76
C GLN A 272 -82.26 -10.72 2.30
N CYS A 273 -82.14 -11.82 3.05
CA CYS A 273 -82.85 -13.06 2.75
C CYS A 273 -84.37 -12.90 3.00
N ARG A 274 -85.19 -13.43 2.10
CA ARG A 274 -86.66 -13.46 2.20
C ARG A 274 -87.18 -14.86 1.89
N SER A 275 -87.94 -15.46 2.79
CA SER A 275 -88.49 -16.80 2.59
C SER A 275 -89.59 -16.84 1.50
N ARG A 276 -89.53 -17.84 0.62
CA ARG A 276 -90.66 -18.27 -0.23
C ARG A 276 -90.86 -19.78 -0.08
N THR A 277 -92.12 -20.20 0.04
CA THR A 277 -92.52 -21.60 0.15
C THR A 277 -93.20 -22.04 -1.15
N THR A 278 -92.74 -23.14 -1.76
CA THR A 278 -93.40 -23.75 -2.94
C THR A 278 -93.75 -25.21 -2.62
N GLN A 279 -95.01 -25.59 -2.83
CA GLN A 279 -95.52 -26.97 -2.73
C GLN A 279 -95.68 -27.56 -4.14
N CYS A 280 -95.54 -28.89 -4.29
CA CYS A 280 -96.18 -29.61 -5.41
C CYS A 280 -96.76 -30.96 -4.98
N ASN A 281 -97.65 -31.50 -5.82
CA ASN A 281 -98.51 -32.66 -5.61
C ASN A 281 -98.08 -33.84 -6.53
N GLN A 282 -98.75 -34.99 -6.37
CA GLN A 282 -98.40 -36.40 -6.56
C GLN A 282 -97.65 -36.90 -7.81
N TYR A 283 -97.34 -36.09 -8.84
CA TYR A 283 -96.69 -36.60 -10.06
C TYR A 283 -95.36 -35.96 -10.50
N ARG A 284 -95.08 -34.64 -10.34
CA ARG A 284 -93.72 -34.05 -10.46
C ARG A 284 -93.57 -32.73 -9.69
N CYS A 285 -92.42 -32.54 -9.03
CA CYS A 285 -91.89 -31.25 -8.56
C CYS A 285 -90.65 -30.89 -9.39
N ARG A 286 -90.53 -29.65 -9.89
CA ARG A 286 -89.39 -29.10 -10.67
C ARG A 286 -89.57 -27.56 -10.75
N GLU A 287 -88.59 -26.66 -10.66
CA GLU A 287 -87.11 -26.65 -10.40
C GLU A 287 -86.80 -25.32 -9.62
N TRP A 288 -85.70 -25.04 -8.89
CA TRP A 288 -84.42 -25.71 -8.60
C TRP A 288 -83.77 -25.09 -7.32
N PHE A 289 -82.51 -25.46 -7.00
CA PHE A 289 -81.57 -24.88 -6.00
C PHE A 289 -82.14 -24.10 -4.78
N THR A 290 -82.37 -24.81 -3.68
CA THR A 290 -82.51 -24.20 -2.34
C THR A 290 -81.15 -23.87 -1.74
N THR A 291 -80.89 -22.57 -1.55
CA THR A 291 -80.05 -22.12 -0.43
C THR A 291 -80.84 -22.39 0.85
N LEU A 292 -80.31 -23.23 1.74
CA LEU A 292 -80.92 -23.50 3.04
C LEU A 292 -80.28 -22.58 4.08
N CYS A 293 -81.02 -21.53 4.43
CA CYS A 293 -80.77 -20.75 5.63
C CYS A 293 -81.48 -21.39 6.83
N ASP A 294 -80.95 -21.19 8.03
CA ASP A 294 -81.66 -21.49 9.28
C ASP A 294 -82.72 -20.42 9.62
N GLN A 295 -83.30 -20.48 10.82
CA GLN A 295 -84.26 -19.47 11.30
C GLN A 295 -83.61 -18.12 11.65
N SER A 296 -82.28 -18.06 11.72
CA SER A 296 -81.45 -16.87 11.97
C SER A 296 -81.11 -16.14 10.66
N GLY A 297 -81.20 -16.84 9.52
CA GLY A 297 -80.86 -16.34 8.19
C GLY A 297 -79.49 -16.82 7.67
N ASP A 298 -78.78 -17.63 8.45
CA ASP A 298 -77.38 -18.01 8.19
C ASP A 298 -77.27 -19.21 7.22
N PHE A 299 -76.25 -19.17 6.35
CA PHE A 299 -76.06 -20.11 5.25
C PHE A 299 -75.43 -21.44 5.71
N ILE A 300 -76.09 -22.58 5.48
CA ILE A 300 -75.60 -23.90 5.93
C ILE A 300 -74.98 -24.74 4.79
N PHE A 301 -73.79 -25.31 5.02
CA PHE A 301 -73.18 -26.36 4.20
C PHE A 301 -73.04 -27.68 4.98
N THR A 302 -73.61 -28.80 4.49
CA THR A 302 -73.00 -30.17 4.39
C THR A 302 -74.00 -31.30 4.02
N ARG A 303 -73.47 -32.51 3.78
CA ARG A 303 -74.11 -33.69 3.13
C ARG A 303 -74.84 -34.66 4.06
N SER A 304 -75.89 -35.28 3.51
CA SER A 304 -76.31 -36.70 3.64
C SER A 304 -76.23 -37.41 5.01
N SER A 305 -77.39 -37.73 5.58
CA SER A 305 -77.86 -39.14 5.65
C SER A 305 -79.32 -39.23 6.14
N GLY A 306 -80.08 -40.18 5.57
CA GLY A 306 -81.34 -40.73 6.10
C GLY A 306 -82.40 -39.77 6.67
N TRP A 307 -83.21 -39.13 5.81
CA TRP A 307 -84.45 -38.47 6.26
C TRP A 307 -85.68 -39.32 5.90
N TYR A 308 -86.29 -39.89 6.93
CA TYR A 308 -87.51 -40.69 6.82
C TYR A 308 -88.72 -39.84 6.40
N LYS A 309 -89.62 -40.44 5.61
CA LYS A 309 -90.96 -39.89 5.36
C LYS A 309 -91.70 -39.67 6.69
N LYS A 310 -92.28 -38.49 6.86
CA LYS A 310 -93.40 -38.29 7.78
C LYS A 310 -94.60 -37.81 6.97
N TYR A 311 -95.57 -38.71 6.77
CA TYR A 311 -96.89 -38.34 6.27
C TYR A 311 -97.66 -37.62 7.38
N CYS A 312 -98.50 -36.65 7.02
CA CYS A 312 -99.61 -36.18 7.84
C CYS A 312 -100.82 -35.99 6.91
N ASN A 313 -101.81 -36.85 7.15
CA ASN A 313 -103.19 -36.90 6.61
C ASN A 313 -103.35 -36.73 5.09
#